data_AF-A0A2P4S8W0-F1
#
_entry.id   AF-A0A2P4S8W0-F1
#
_cell.length_a   1.000
_cell.length_b   1.000
_cell.length_c   1.000
_cell.angle_alpha   90.00
_cell.angle_beta   90.00
_cell.angle_gamma   90.00
#
_symmetry.space_group_name_H-M   'P 1'
#
loop_
_entity.id
_entity.type
_entity.pdbx_description
1 polymer ?
#
loop_
_entity_poly.entity_id
_entity_poly.type
_entity_poly.pdbx_seq_one_letter_code
_entity_poly.pdbx_strand_id
1 'polypeptide(L)'
;TMFNEMAKWVKYDNETGIYYETWTVQASPDKKSVVWFDSYECSKFILRTYQKLADLGATFNKIQTNYTSIILFSGEPIYLGNETSIFGPIGNKTLAAAIRDFYYPFKPHKTVREFFMDLLKIIDRVILNHQFYLFYNLEYWFLPMKFPYLKVVYEEVPLPIGSETSSGV
;
A
#
# COMPACT_ATOMS: atom_id res chain seq x y z
N THR A 1 -28.36 -15.86 7.42
CA THR A 1 -28.41 -15.26 6.06
C THR A 1 -26.99 -14.90 5.65
N MET A 2 -26.70 -14.84 4.34
CA MET A 2 -25.37 -14.47 3.83
C MET A 2 -24.88 -13.14 4.40
N PHE A 3 -25.76 -12.14 4.49
CA PHE A 3 -25.46 -10.83 5.09
C PHE A 3 -24.95 -10.95 6.54
N ASN A 4 -25.58 -11.76 7.38
CA ASN A 4 -25.18 -11.88 8.79
C ASN A 4 -23.80 -12.54 8.93
N GLU A 5 -23.46 -13.50 8.08
CA GLU A 5 -22.12 -14.12 8.08
C GLU A 5 -21.06 -13.15 7.56
N MET A 6 -21.38 -12.37 6.51
CA MET A 6 -20.52 -11.28 6.04
C MET A 6 -20.31 -10.22 7.14
N ALA A 7 -21.35 -9.83 7.89
CA ALA A 7 -21.25 -8.84 8.96
C ALA A 7 -20.34 -9.30 10.12
N LYS A 8 -20.41 -10.60 10.50
CA LYS A 8 -19.49 -11.18 11.48
C LYS A 8 -18.04 -11.13 10.97
N TRP A 9 -17.83 -11.44 9.70
CA TRP A 9 -16.51 -11.33 9.07
C TRP A 9 -16.00 -9.89 9.03
N VAL A 10 -16.85 -8.90 8.69
CA VAL A 10 -16.47 -7.48 8.73
C VAL A 10 -16.01 -7.07 10.13
N LYS A 11 -16.71 -7.51 11.18
CA LYS A 11 -16.29 -7.25 12.55
C LYS A 11 -14.89 -7.82 12.82
N TYR A 12 -14.62 -9.05 12.38
CA TYR A 12 -13.32 -9.68 12.52
C TYR A 12 -12.21 -8.97 11.70
N ASP A 13 -12.49 -8.57 10.45
CA ASP A 13 -11.56 -7.81 9.61
C ASP A 13 -11.23 -6.45 10.25
N ASN A 14 -12.22 -5.77 10.83
CA ASN A 14 -12.01 -4.51 11.56
C ASN A 14 -11.17 -4.67 12.84
N GLU A 15 -11.25 -5.81 13.52
CA GLU A 15 -10.47 -6.09 14.74
C GLU A 15 -9.03 -6.55 14.44
N THR A 16 -8.76 -7.04 13.22
CA THR A 16 -7.44 -7.58 12.84
C THR A 16 -6.69 -6.73 11.81
N GLY A 17 -7.38 -6.00 10.94
CA GLY A 17 -6.86 -5.09 9.91
C GLY A 17 -6.58 -3.68 10.42
N ILE A 18 -5.65 -3.55 11.36
CA ILE A 18 -5.50 -2.35 12.20
C ILE A 18 -4.72 -1.18 11.58
N TYR A 19 -4.30 -1.25 10.31
CA TYR A 19 -3.57 -0.15 9.65
C TYR A 19 -4.04 0.07 8.22
N TYR A 20 -4.07 1.33 7.80
CA TYR A 20 -4.35 1.73 6.42
C TYR A 20 -3.02 1.94 5.70
N GLU A 21 -2.83 1.26 4.57
CA GLU A 21 -1.64 1.42 3.72
C GLU A 21 -2.03 1.91 2.34
N THR A 22 -1.40 2.99 1.90
CA THR A 22 -1.73 3.69 0.65
C THR A 22 -0.97 3.10 -0.54
N TRP A 23 0.28 2.69 -0.33
CA TRP A 23 1.19 2.42 -1.43
C TRP A 23 1.15 0.95 -1.84
N THR A 24 0.82 0.69 -3.10
CA THR A 24 1.28 -0.53 -3.76
C THR A 24 2.70 -0.26 -4.26
N VAL A 25 3.62 -1.20 -4.04
CA VAL A 25 5.02 -1.05 -4.48
C VAL A 25 5.38 -2.17 -5.43
N GLN A 26 5.88 -1.83 -6.63
CA GLN A 26 6.16 -2.77 -7.72
C GLN A 26 7.57 -2.59 -8.28
N ALA A 27 8.09 -3.63 -8.92
CA ALA A 27 9.41 -3.58 -9.56
C ALA A 27 9.43 -2.75 -10.86
N SER A 28 8.35 -2.77 -11.65
CA SER A 28 8.19 -2.09 -12.93
C SER A 28 6.71 -1.85 -13.26
N PRO A 29 6.36 -0.99 -14.24
CA PRO A 29 4.97 -0.77 -14.67
C PRO A 29 4.40 -1.92 -15.52
N ASP A 30 5.13 -3.02 -15.70
CA ASP A 30 4.69 -4.14 -16.52
C ASP A 30 3.58 -4.93 -15.81
N LYS A 31 2.60 -5.43 -16.57
CA LYS A 31 1.47 -6.21 -16.02
C LYS A 31 1.88 -7.48 -15.24
N LYS A 32 3.10 -7.98 -15.46
CA LYS A 32 3.66 -9.16 -14.79
C LYS A 32 4.83 -8.82 -13.87
N SER A 33 4.92 -7.54 -13.45
CA SER A 33 5.95 -7.09 -12.52
C SER A 33 5.81 -7.81 -11.16
N VAL A 34 6.95 -7.98 -10.49
CA VAL A 34 6.98 -8.34 -9.07
C VAL A 34 6.30 -7.23 -8.27
N VAL A 35 5.41 -7.63 -7.36
CA VAL A 35 4.79 -6.77 -6.35
C VAL A 35 5.55 -6.99 -5.05
N TRP A 36 6.10 -5.91 -4.50
CA TRP A 36 6.83 -5.93 -3.24
C TRP A 36 5.90 -5.76 -2.04
N PHE A 37 4.95 -4.83 -2.15
CA PHE A 37 3.97 -4.52 -1.13
C PHE A 37 2.61 -4.24 -1.77
N ASP A 38 1.55 -4.76 -1.17
CA ASP A 38 0.17 -4.42 -1.51
C ASP A 38 -0.33 -3.30 -0.63
N SER A 39 -1.11 -2.38 -1.19
CA SER A 39 -1.86 -1.42 -0.40
C SER A 39 -2.93 -2.13 0.46
N TYR A 40 -3.30 -1.49 1.56
CA TYR A 40 -4.40 -1.90 2.44
C TYR A 40 -5.34 -0.71 2.62
N GLU A 41 -6.11 -0.44 1.58
CA GLU A 41 -6.96 0.74 1.47
C GLU A 41 -8.44 0.37 1.21
N CYS A 42 -9.30 1.38 0.99
CA CYS A 42 -10.74 1.17 0.95
C CYS A 42 -11.17 0.27 -0.22
N SER A 43 -10.52 0.37 -1.38
CA SER A 43 -10.81 -0.51 -2.51
C SER A 43 -10.52 -1.97 -2.16
N LYS A 44 -9.43 -2.22 -1.43
CA LYS A 44 -9.02 -3.55 -0.98
C LYS A 44 -10.02 -4.14 0.00
N PHE A 45 -10.60 -3.34 0.89
CA PHE A 45 -11.70 -3.79 1.76
C PHE A 45 -12.94 -4.21 0.96
N ILE A 46 -13.34 -3.42 -0.05
CA ILE A 46 -14.47 -3.76 -0.92
C ILE A 46 -14.21 -5.07 -1.67
N LEU A 47 -13.00 -5.25 -2.22
CA LEU A 47 -12.60 -6.48 -2.90
C LEU A 47 -12.62 -7.71 -1.96
N ARG A 48 -12.09 -7.59 -0.73
CA ARG A 48 -12.19 -8.66 0.28
C ARG A 48 -13.64 -8.98 0.63
N THR A 49 -14.51 -7.96 0.69
CA THR A 49 -15.93 -8.14 0.97
C THR A 49 -16.63 -8.90 -0.16
N TYR A 50 -16.37 -8.54 -1.42
CA TYR A 50 -16.90 -9.28 -2.56
C TYR A 50 -16.39 -10.71 -2.59
N GLN A 51 -15.10 -10.93 -2.30
CA GLN A 51 -14.54 -12.28 -2.18
C GLN A 51 -15.27 -13.06 -1.09
N LYS A 52 -15.46 -12.47 0.10
CA LYS A 52 -16.16 -13.14 1.19
C LYS A 52 -17.60 -13.51 0.83
N LEU A 53 -18.31 -12.65 0.11
CA LEU A 53 -19.64 -12.94 -0.39
C LEU A 53 -19.62 -14.07 -1.43
N ALA A 54 -18.63 -14.09 -2.33
CA ALA A 54 -18.42 -15.16 -3.30
C ALA A 54 -18.20 -16.52 -2.61
N ASP A 55 -17.37 -16.55 -1.56
CA ASP A 55 -17.11 -17.74 -0.75
C ASP A 55 -18.37 -18.24 -0.02
N LEU A 56 -19.33 -17.34 0.27
CA LEU A 56 -20.64 -17.66 0.84
C LEU A 56 -21.68 -18.06 -0.23
N GLY A 57 -21.29 -18.15 -1.50
CA GLY A 57 -22.13 -18.57 -2.62
C GLY A 57 -22.86 -17.42 -3.34
N ALA A 58 -22.46 -16.17 -3.14
CA ALA A 58 -22.98 -15.06 -3.94
C ALA A 58 -22.55 -15.20 -5.41
N THR A 59 -23.47 -14.92 -6.32
CA THR A 59 -23.17 -14.78 -7.74
C THR A 59 -23.24 -13.30 -8.11
N PHE A 60 -22.23 -12.83 -8.83
CA PHE A 60 -22.14 -11.45 -9.25
C PHE A 60 -22.49 -11.31 -10.74
N ASN A 61 -23.14 -10.22 -11.09
CA ASN A 61 -23.33 -9.86 -12.49
C ASN A 61 -21.98 -9.58 -13.14
N LYS A 62 -21.84 -9.94 -14.42
CA LYS A 62 -20.66 -9.62 -15.21
C LYS A 62 -20.69 -8.15 -15.61
N ILE A 63 -20.17 -7.30 -14.72
CA ILE A 63 -19.97 -5.88 -14.95
C ILE A 63 -18.49 -5.55 -14.79
N GLN A 64 -18.04 -4.54 -15.52
CA GLN A 64 -16.68 -4.00 -15.37
C GLN A 64 -16.60 -3.18 -14.09
N THR A 65 -15.63 -3.50 -13.24
CA THR A 65 -15.34 -2.77 -12.01
C THR A 65 -13.91 -2.26 -12.03
N ASN A 66 -13.75 -0.93 -12.01
CA ASN A 66 -12.44 -0.28 -12.02
C ASN A 66 -12.16 0.39 -10.68
N TYR A 67 -10.90 0.31 -10.24
CA TYR A 67 -10.45 0.84 -8.96
C TYR A 67 -9.19 1.70 -9.15
N THR A 68 -9.08 2.71 -8.30
CA THR A 68 -7.89 3.55 -8.26
C THR A 68 -6.79 2.83 -7.50
N SER A 69 -5.55 2.91 -7.98
CA SER A 69 -4.38 2.46 -7.22
C SER A 69 -3.24 3.46 -7.39
N ILE A 70 -2.50 3.67 -6.30
CA ILE A 70 -1.33 4.54 -6.27
C ILE A 70 -0.11 3.64 -6.12
N ILE A 71 0.72 3.61 -7.16
CA ILE A 71 1.81 2.65 -7.30
C ILE A 71 3.15 3.39 -7.24
N LEU A 72 4.03 2.93 -6.35
CA LEU A 72 5.46 3.28 -6.36
C LEU A 72 6.24 2.22 -7.13
N PHE A 73 7.27 2.65 -7.85
CA PHE A 73 8.19 1.75 -8.54
C PHE A 73 9.56 1.77 -7.90
N SER A 74 10.07 0.60 -7.50
CA SER A 74 11.35 0.45 -6.83
C SER A 74 12.09 -0.81 -7.26
N GLY A 75 13.40 -0.85 -7.02
CA GLY A 75 14.10 -2.13 -6.90
C GLY A 75 13.64 -2.92 -5.67
N GLU A 76 14.36 -4.00 -5.37
CA GLU A 76 14.10 -4.82 -4.19
C GLU A 76 14.19 -3.97 -2.91
N PRO A 77 13.15 -3.96 -2.07
CA PRO A 77 13.16 -3.23 -0.80
C PRO A 77 14.22 -3.76 0.16
N ILE A 78 14.82 -2.85 0.92
CA ILE A 78 15.81 -3.20 1.94
C ILE A 78 15.17 -3.00 3.31
N TYR A 79 15.15 -4.05 4.12
CA TYR A 79 14.68 -3.98 5.50
C TYR A 79 15.60 -3.11 6.36
N LEU A 80 15.02 -2.16 7.10
CA LEU A 80 15.79 -1.26 7.97
C LEU A 80 15.61 -1.57 9.46
N GLY A 81 14.46 -2.12 9.85
CA GLY A 81 14.12 -2.38 11.23
C GLY A 81 12.78 -1.80 11.66
N ASN A 82 12.39 -2.08 12.91
CA ASN A 82 11.22 -1.50 13.55
C ASN A 82 11.56 -0.21 14.32
N GLU A 83 10.54 0.43 14.90
CA GLU A 83 10.68 1.70 15.62
C GLU A 83 11.73 1.67 16.73
N THR A 84 11.73 0.63 17.58
CA THR A 84 12.66 0.56 18.73
C THR A 84 14.09 0.30 18.28
N SER A 85 14.28 -0.50 17.22
CA SER A 85 15.61 -0.79 16.66
C SER A 85 16.23 0.43 15.97
N ILE A 86 15.43 1.31 15.37
CA ILE A 86 15.91 2.48 14.63
C ILE A 86 16.03 3.71 15.54
N PHE A 87 14.98 4.01 16.31
CA PHE A 87 14.87 5.26 17.08
C PHE A 87 15.20 5.10 18.56
N GLY A 88 15.43 3.87 19.04
CA GLY A 88 15.80 3.59 20.42
C GLY A 88 17.24 3.98 20.79
N PRO A 89 17.64 3.78 22.06
CA PRO A 89 18.94 4.22 22.58
C PRO A 89 20.15 3.62 21.85
N ILE A 90 20.02 2.37 21.38
CA ILE A 90 21.05 1.63 20.64
C ILE A 90 20.89 1.72 19.12
N GLY A 91 19.88 2.46 18.64
CA GLY A 91 19.56 2.57 17.22
C GLY A 91 20.54 3.46 16.45
N ASN A 92 20.56 3.29 15.13
CA ASN A 92 21.42 4.09 14.25
C ASN A 92 20.88 5.52 14.15
N LYS A 93 21.51 6.45 14.87
CA LYS A 93 21.14 7.87 14.92
C LYS A 93 21.14 8.55 13.56
N THR A 94 22.07 8.17 12.68
CA THR A 94 22.16 8.73 11.32
C THR A 94 20.97 8.29 10.48
N LEU A 95 20.61 7.00 10.52
CA LEU A 95 19.44 6.48 9.83
C LEU A 95 18.14 7.09 10.38
N ALA A 96 18.00 7.17 11.70
CA ALA A 96 16.85 7.79 12.34
C ALA A 96 16.68 9.26 11.92
N ALA A 97 17.77 10.02 11.85
CA ALA A 97 17.74 11.39 11.35
C ALA A 97 17.33 11.45 9.87
N ALA A 98 17.88 10.56 9.02
CA ALA A 98 17.54 10.50 7.60
C ALA A 98 16.05 10.20 7.37
N ILE A 99 15.46 9.27 8.13
CA ILE A 99 14.03 8.93 8.03
C ILE A 99 13.15 10.12 8.49
N ARG A 100 13.49 10.76 9.61
CA ARG A 100 12.74 11.94 10.08
C ARG A 100 12.83 13.09 9.08
N ASP A 101 14.02 13.32 8.56
CA ASP A 101 14.26 14.35 7.57
C ASP A 101 13.46 14.03 6.30
N PHE A 102 13.46 12.77 5.83
CA PHE A 102 12.64 12.28 4.72
C PHE A 102 11.15 12.62 4.88
N TYR A 103 10.56 12.31 6.03
CA TYR A 103 9.12 12.51 6.27
C TYR A 103 8.73 13.98 6.54
N TYR A 104 9.66 14.82 6.99
CA TYR A 104 9.38 16.19 7.38
C TYR A 104 8.61 17.04 6.34
N PRO A 105 8.94 16.99 5.03
CA PRO A 105 8.24 17.76 3.98
C PRO A 105 6.81 17.31 3.69
N PHE A 106 6.39 16.13 4.16
CA PHE A 106 5.06 15.59 3.87
C PHE A 106 3.99 16.04 4.86
N LYS A 107 4.36 16.86 5.86
CA LYS A 107 3.44 17.43 6.83
C LYS A 107 2.63 18.59 6.22
N PRO A 108 1.51 19.00 6.84
CA PRO A 108 0.78 20.19 6.42
C PRO A 108 1.65 21.46 6.46
N HIS A 109 1.59 22.25 5.38
CA HIS A 109 2.37 23.49 5.23
C HIS A 109 1.58 24.68 5.77
N LYS A 110 2.28 25.63 6.41
CA LYS A 110 1.64 26.88 6.91
C LYS A 110 1.67 28.00 5.89
N THR A 111 2.62 27.95 4.95
CA THR A 111 2.80 28.99 3.94
C THR A 111 3.10 28.40 2.57
N VAL A 112 2.79 29.15 1.51
CA VAL A 112 3.09 28.76 0.13
C VAL A 112 4.60 28.64 -0.12
N ARG A 113 5.41 29.48 0.53
CA ARG A 113 6.88 29.40 0.45
C ARG A 113 7.40 28.08 1.02
N GLU A 114 6.88 27.67 2.18
CA GLU A 114 7.23 26.38 2.80
C GLU A 114 6.87 25.22 1.87
N PHE A 115 5.66 25.25 1.28
CA PHE A 115 5.21 24.25 0.30
C PHE A 115 6.17 24.07 -0.86
N PHE A 116 6.61 25.15 -1.52
CA PHE A 116 7.54 25.02 -2.65
C PHE A 116 8.92 24.49 -2.21
N MET A 117 9.42 24.93 -1.06
CA MET A 117 10.69 24.42 -0.53
C MET A 117 10.63 22.92 -0.22
N ASP A 118 9.53 22.47 0.36
CA ASP A 118 9.33 21.08 0.73
C ASP A 118 9.04 20.21 -0.50
N LEU A 119 8.33 20.71 -1.51
CA LEU A 119 8.19 20.06 -2.81
C LEU A 119 9.55 19.81 -3.48
N LEU A 120 10.44 20.80 -3.47
CA LEU A 120 11.80 20.64 -4.02
C LEU A 120 12.59 19.55 -3.27
N LYS A 121 12.47 19.48 -1.94
CA LYS A 121 13.11 18.40 -1.15
C LYS A 121 12.55 17.02 -1.49
N ILE A 122 11.24 16.91 -1.71
CA ILE A 122 10.61 15.64 -2.09
C ILE A 122 11.14 15.20 -3.45
N ILE A 123 11.21 16.10 -4.44
CA ILE A 123 11.77 15.79 -5.76
C ILE A 123 13.24 15.39 -5.64
N ASP A 124 14.05 16.14 -4.89
CA ASP A 124 15.46 15.83 -4.68
C ASP A 124 15.65 14.42 -4.10
N ARG A 125 14.90 14.05 -3.04
CA ARG A 125 15.04 12.73 -2.42
C ARG A 125 14.50 11.60 -3.27
N VAL A 126 13.27 11.72 -3.76
CA VAL A 126 12.57 10.62 -4.44
C VAL A 126 13.06 10.43 -5.87
N ILE A 127 13.29 11.53 -6.60
CA ILE A 127 13.57 11.51 -8.03
C ILE A 127 15.05 11.64 -8.34
N LEU A 128 15.80 12.51 -7.62
CA LEU A 128 17.23 12.69 -7.92
C LEU A 128 18.10 11.68 -7.16
N ASN A 129 17.82 11.47 -5.87
CA ASN A 129 18.58 10.55 -5.03
C ASN A 129 18.02 9.11 -5.04
N HIS A 130 16.84 8.90 -5.63
CA HIS A 130 16.17 7.59 -5.73
C HIS A 130 15.84 6.96 -4.37
N GLN A 131 15.47 7.78 -3.39
CA GLN A 131 15.24 7.38 -2.01
C GLN A 131 13.78 7.52 -1.62
N PHE A 132 13.20 6.44 -1.11
CA PHE A 132 11.91 6.48 -0.43
C PHE A 132 11.96 5.59 0.80
N TYR A 133 11.48 6.08 1.94
CA TYR A 133 11.32 5.29 3.14
C TYR A 133 9.86 4.91 3.29
N LEU A 134 9.56 3.62 3.28
CA LEU A 134 8.22 3.06 3.46
C LEU A 134 8.07 2.56 4.89
N PHE A 135 6.94 2.88 5.52
CA PHE A 135 6.53 2.29 6.78
C PHE A 135 5.43 1.28 6.50
N TYR A 136 5.70 -0.01 6.70
CA TYR A 136 4.78 -1.10 6.37
C TYR A 136 4.87 -2.18 7.45
N ASN A 137 3.73 -2.71 7.91
CA ASN A 137 3.67 -3.71 9.00
C ASN A 137 4.42 -3.30 10.29
N LEU A 138 4.38 -2.00 10.66
CA LEU A 138 5.11 -1.45 11.81
C LEU A 138 6.65 -1.48 11.68
N GLU A 139 7.15 -1.62 10.46
CA GLU A 139 8.56 -1.68 10.14
C GLU A 139 8.93 -0.68 9.05
N TYR A 140 10.20 -0.28 9.01
CA TYR A 140 10.74 0.63 8.03
C TYR A 140 11.51 -0.12 6.95
N TRP A 141 11.28 0.29 5.72
CA TRP A 141 11.90 -0.25 4.52
C TRP A 141 12.46 0.88 3.68
N PHE A 142 13.63 0.66 3.10
CA PHE A 142 14.19 1.55 2.09
C PHE A 142 13.81 1.04 0.70
N LEU A 143 13.23 1.91 -0.12
CA LEU A 143 12.89 1.62 -1.50
C LEU A 143 13.88 2.33 -2.43
N PRO A 144 14.72 1.59 -3.18
CA PRO A 144 15.55 2.17 -4.22
C PRO A 144 14.66 2.51 -5.42
N MET A 145 14.21 3.75 -5.50
CA MET A 145 13.19 4.17 -6.46
C MET A 145 13.65 4.03 -7.91
N LYS A 146 12.71 3.68 -8.79
CA LYS A 146 12.94 3.50 -10.23
C LYS A 146 11.90 4.26 -11.03
N PHE A 147 12.28 4.79 -12.18
CA PHE A 147 11.33 5.37 -13.14
C PHE A 147 10.21 4.35 -13.49
N PRO A 148 8.92 4.76 -13.56
CA PRO A 148 8.40 6.13 -13.52
C PRO A 148 8.16 6.72 -12.12
N TYR A 149 8.74 6.11 -11.07
CA TYR A 149 8.71 6.49 -9.66
C TYR A 149 7.34 6.35 -9.01
N LEU A 150 6.32 6.97 -9.58
CA LEU A 150 4.95 6.96 -9.11
C LEU A 150 3.99 6.93 -10.30
N LYS A 151 2.92 6.13 -10.20
CA LYS A 151 1.80 6.17 -11.14
C LYS A 151 0.49 6.03 -10.39
N VAL A 152 -0.48 6.88 -10.72
CA VAL A 152 -1.88 6.72 -10.31
C VAL A 152 -2.62 6.08 -11.46
N VAL A 153 -3.26 4.94 -11.21
CA VAL A 153 -3.96 4.15 -12.22
C VAL A 153 -5.42 3.96 -11.85
N TYR A 154 -6.26 3.73 -12.87
CA TYR A 154 -7.66 3.35 -12.72
C TYR A 154 -7.92 2.10 -13.57
N GLU A 155 -7.67 0.93 -12.98
CA GLU A 155 -7.60 -0.34 -13.70
C GLU A 155 -8.75 -1.26 -13.30
N GLU A 156 -9.14 -2.13 -14.23
CA GLU A 156 -10.18 -3.12 -14.01
C GLU A 156 -9.68 -4.18 -13.03
N VAL A 157 -10.47 -4.42 -11.97
CA VAL A 157 -10.33 -5.57 -11.09
C VAL A 157 -11.66 -6.32 -11.17
N PRO A 158 -11.71 -7.50 -11.80
CA PRO A 158 -12.97 -8.21 -12.01
C PRO A 158 -13.58 -8.69 -10.69
N LEU A 159 -14.91 -8.73 -10.64
CA LEU A 159 -15.63 -9.35 -9.52
C LEU A 159 -15.28 -10.83 -9.40
N PRO A 160 -15.17 -11.37 -8.17
CA PRO A 160 -14.79 -12.75 -7.95
C PRO A 160 -15.87 -13.70 -8.48
N ILE A 161 -15.41 -14.79 -9.08
CA ILE A 161 -16.25 -15.94 -9.38
C ILE A 161 -16.17 -16.81 -8.14
N GLY A 162 -17.30 -17.09 -7.49
CA GLY A 162 -17.33 -17.97 -6.32
C GLY A 162 -16.58 -19.26 -6.61
N SER A 163 -15.84 -19.76 -5.62
CA SER A 163 -15.18 -21.06 -5.75
C SER A 163 -16.23 -22.09 -6.14
N GLU A 164 -16.20 -22.57 -7.38
CA GLU A 164 -16.86 -23.83 -7.69
C GLU A 164 -16.22 -24.83 -6.72
N THR A 165 -16.97 -25.23 -5.70
CA THR A 165 -16.71 -26.51 -5.07
C THR A 165 -16.61 -27.48 -6.23
N SER A 166 -15.43 -28.05 -6.42
CA SER A 166 -15.20 -29.26 -7.19
C SER A 166 -16.10 -30.34 -6.59
N SER A 167 -17.38 -30.31 -6.92
CA SER A 167 -18.27 -31.46 -6.87
C SER A 167 -17.83 -32.33 -8.04
N GLY A 168 -16.67 -32.96 -7.85
CA GLY A 168 -16.28 -34.11 -8.63
C GLY A 168 -17.38 -35.15 -8.49
N VAL A 169 -18.00 -35.45 -9.62
CA VAL A 169 -18.74 -36.69 -9.86
C VAL A 169 -17.86 -37.89 -9.54
#